data_AF-A0A7T2YYJ7-F1
#
_entry.id   AF-A0A7T2YYJ7-F1
#
_cell.length_a   1.000
_cell.length_b   1.000
_cell.length_c   1.000
_cell.angle_alpha   90.00
_cell.angle_beta   90.00
_cell.angle_gamma   90.00
#
_symmetry.space_group_name_H-M   'P 1'
#
loop_
_entity.id
_entity.type
_entity.pdbx_description
1 polymer ?
#
loop_
_entity_poly.entity_id
_entity_poly.type
_entity_poly.pdbx_seq_one_letter_code
_entity_poly.pdbx_strand_id
1 'polypeptide(L)' 'MLFCLLVVTPFQYYAMPRLGYTRCNILEGHPNIYFSDWVKNPDWCVRGKSREWVNEQARLGGSPELNP' A
#
# COMPACT_ATOMS: atom_id res chain seq x y z
N MET A 1 -23.96 2.46 2.44
CA MET A 1 -22.70 3.12 1.98
C MET A 1 -21.89 3.69 3.15
N LEU A 2 -22.45 4.52 4.03
CA LEU A 2 -21.71 5.09 5.18
C LEU A 2 -21.22 4.03 6.19
N PHE A 3 -22.04 3.01 6.48
CA PHE A 3 -21.69 1.91 7.38
C PHE A 3 -20.45 1.12 6.90
N CYS A 4 -20.33 0.91 5.58
CA CYS A 4 -19.18 0.22 5.00
C CYS A 4 -17.89 1.02 5.26
N LEU A 5 -17.90 2.34 5.09
CA LEU A 5 -16.73 3.19 5.34
C LEU A 5 -16.33 3.20 6.81
N LEU A 6 -17.30 3.23 7.72
CA LEU A 6 -17.08 3.27 9.17
C LEU A 6 -16.55 1.95 9.74
N VAL A 7 -16.84 0.81 9.10
CA VAL A 7 -16.38 -0.51 9.56
C VAL A 7 -15.12 -0.97 8.82
N VAL A 8 -15.03 -0.72 7.51
CA VAL A 8 -13.90 -1.19 6.68
C VAL A 8 -12.61 -0.46 7.05
N THR A 9 -12.68 0.86 7.27
CA THR A 9 -11.49 1.65 7.62
C THR A 9 -10.81 1.13 8.90
N PRO A 10 -11.46 1.06 10.08
CA PRO A 10 -10.81 0.55 11.28
C PRO A 10 -10.36 -0.91 11.13
N PHE A 11 -11.11 -1.73 10.38
CA PHE A 11 -10.70 -3.10 10.10
C PHE A 11 -9.39 -3.16 9.29
N GLN A 12 -9.22 -2.30 8.28
CA GLN A 12 -7.97 -2.19 7.52
C GLN A 12 -6.81 -1.76 8.41
N TYR A 13 -7.00 -0.78 9.30
CA TYR A 13 -5.96 -0.36 10.24
C TYR A 13 -5.53 -1.46 11.21
N TYR A 14 -6.44 -2.37 11.56
CA TYR A 14 -6.13 -3.50 12.44
C TYR A 14 -5.50 -4.68 11.69
N ALA A 15 -6.03 -5.02 10.52
CA ALA A 15 -5.63 -6.21 9.77
C ALA A 15 -4.35 -5.99 8.95
N MET A 16 -4.20 -4.85 8.28
CA MET A 16 -3.10 -4.63 7.33
C MET A 16 -1.71 -4.66 7.99
N PRO A 17 -1.48 -4.03 9.16
CA PRO A 17 -0.20 -4.18 9.86
C PRO A 17 0.13 -5.62 10.25
N ARG A 18 -0.89 -6.40 10.63
CA ARG A 18 -0.72 -7.82 11.00
C ARG A 18 -0.38 -8.71 9.81
N LEU A 19 -0.75 -8.27 8.60
CA LEU A 19 -0.38 -8.92 7.34
C LEU A 19 1.00 -8.47 6.82
N GLY A 20 1.72 -7.63 7.57
CA GLY A 20 3.01 -7.10 7.18
C GLY A 20 2.93 -5.92 6.20
N TYR A 21 1.77 -5.27 6.08
CA TYR A 21 1.64 -4.06 5.29
C TYR A 21 1.84 -2.82 6.16
N THR A 22 2.53 -1.84 5.60
CA THR A 22 2.77 -0.54 6.21
C THR A 22 1.92 0.51 5.53
N ARG A 23 1.44 1.49 6.30
CA ARG A 23 0.59 2.55 5.78
C ARG A 23 1.44 3.54 4.98
N CYS A 24 1.00 3.88 3.78
CA CYS A 24 1.62 4.85 2.90
C CYS A 24 0.57 5.81 2.33
N ASN A 25 0.69 7.11 2.62
CA ASN A 25 -0.26 8.14 2.16
C ASN A 25 0.41 9.21 1.26
N ILE A 26 1.66 8.99 0.86
CA ILE A 26 2.45 9.96 0.08
C ILE A 26 2.61 9.59 -1.40
N LEU A 27 2.05 8.44 -1.81
CA LEU A 27 2.00 8.06 -3.22
C LEU A 27 1.11 9.03 -4.01
N GLU A 28 1.27 9.09 -5.32
CA GLU A 28 0.41 9.84 -6.21
C GLU A 28 -0.74 8.99 -6.75
N GLY A 29 -1.79 9.64 -7.25
CA GLY A 29 -2.95 8.98 -7.84
C GLY A 29 -4.09 8.69 -6.87
N HIS A 30 -4.03 9.17 -5.62
CA HIS A 30 -5.16 9.04 -4.69
C HIS A 30 -6.31 9.95 -5.12
N PRO A 31 -7.55 9.44 -5.17
CA PRO A 31 -8.71 10.26 -5.52
C PRO A 31 -9.05 11.31 -4.46
N ASN A 32 -8.59 11.12 -3.21
CA ASN A 32 -8.72 12.10 -2.13
C ASN A 32 -7.63 11.89 -1.06
N ILE A 33 -7.42 12.90 -0.21
CA ILE A 33 -6.43 12.90 0.89
C ILE A 33 -6.73 11.90 2.02
N TYR A 34 -7.94 11.33 2.05
CA TYR A 34 -8.36 10.37 3.07
C TYR A 34 -8.06 8.92 2.66
N PHE A 35 -7.66 8.68 1.40
CA PHE A 35 -7.18 7.38 0.97
C PHE A 35 -5.84 7.07 1.62
N SER A 36 -5.78 5.92 2.28
CA SER A 36 -4.55 5.39 2.86
C SER A 36 -4.17 4.16 2.07
N ASP A 37 -3.08 4.26 1.32
CA ASP A 37 -2.50 3.10 0.66
C ASP A 37 -1.70 2.28 1.65
N TRP A 38 -1.54 1.00 1.32
CA TRP A 38 -0.83 0.04 2.15
C TRP A 38 0.19 -0.67 1.28
N VAL A 39 1.45 -0.60 1.70
CA VAL A 39 2.59 -1.17 0.95
C VAL A 39 3.24 -2.26 1.78
N LYS A 40 3.59 -3.37 1.13
CA LYS A 40 4.20 -4.53 1.81
C LYS A 40 5.63 -4.25 2.26
N ASN A 41 6.36 -3.44 1.51
CA ASN A 41 7.68 -2.95 1.89
C ASN A 41 7.60 -1.43 2.16
N PRO A 42 7.96 -0.95 3.36
CA PRO A 42 7.96 0.49 3.68
C PRO A 42 8.86 1.31 2.75
N ASP A 43 9.92 0.74 2.19
CA ASP A 43 10.84 1.43 1.28
C ASP A 43 10.19 1.82 -0.05
N TRP A 44 9.06 1.18 -0.40
CA TRP A 44 8.29 1.53 -1.60
C TRP A 44 7.34 2.71 -1.37
N CYS A 45 7.25 3.22 -0.14
CA CYS A 45 6.50 4.43 0.16
C CYS A 45 7.33 5.67 -0.21
N VAL A 46 7.36 6.03 -1.49
CA VAL A 46 8.18 7.13 -2.01
C VAL A 46 7.28 8.26 -2.54
N ARG A 47 7.54 9.51 -2.10
CA ARG A 47 6.82 10.70 -2.57
C ARG A 47 7.01 10.86 -4.08
N GLY A 48 5.94 11.17 -4.80
CA GLY A 48 5.98 11.38 -6.25
C GLY A 48 5.97 10.08 -7.06
N LYS A 49 5.77 8.92 -6.41
CA LYS A 49 5.57 7.63 -7.08
C LYS A 49 4.11 7.22 -7.01
N SER A 50 3.62 6.59 -8.07
CA SER A 50 2.25 6.11 -8.15
C SER A 50 2.11 4.67 -7.64
N ARG A 51 0.88 4.19 -7.49
CA ARG A 51 0.61 2.80 -7.09
C ARG A 51 1.12 1.79 -8.12
N GLU A 52 1.11 2.14 -9.39
CA GLU A 52 1.62 1.32 -10.48
C GLU A 52 3.13 1.10 -10.33
N TRP A 53 3.87 2.15 -9.95
CA TRP A 53 5.30 2.02 -9.65
C TRP A 53 5.56 1.08 -8.47
N VAL A 54 4.75 1.16 -7.39
CA VAL A 54 4.85 0.23 -6.25
C VAL A 54 4.56 -1.21 -6.68
N ASN A 55 3.55 -1.43 -7.52
CA ASN A 55 3.24 -2.74 -8.08
C ASN A 55 4.39 -3.28 -8.95
N GLU A 56 5.06 -2.41 -9.70
CA GLU A 56 6.27 -2.76 -10.44
C GLU A 56 7.40 -3.17 -9.50
N GLN A 57 7.65 -2.42 -8.41
CA GLN A 57 8.63 -2.82 -7.40
C GLN A 57 8.27 -4.16 -6.74
N ALA A 58 6.99 -4.41 -6.49
CA ALA A 58 6.53 -5.70 -5.96
C ALA A 58 6.75 -6.85 -6.96
N ARG A 59 6.67 -6.60 -8.27
CA ARG A 59 7.00 -7.59 -9.30
C ARG A 59 8.50 -7.80 -9.45
N LEU A 60 9.29 -6.74 -9.37
CA LEU A 60 10.75 -6.79 -9.51
C LEU A 60 11.44 -7.34 -8.26
N GLY A 61 11.08 -6.85 -7.07
CA GLY A 61 11.59 -7.32 -5.78
C GLY A 61 10.86 -8.55 -5.21
N GLY A 62 9.76 -8.96 -5.85
CA GLY A 62 9.07 -10.24 -5.59
C GLY A 62 9.56 -11.38 -6.47
N SER A 63 10.45 -11.12 -7.42
CA SER A 63 11.29 -12.17 -7.97
C SER A 63 12.28 -12.50 -6.84
N PRO A 64 12.22 -13.70 -6.21
CA PRO A 64 13.41 -14.15 -5.52
C PRO A 64 14.54 -14.06 -6.54
N GLU A 65 15.70 -13.59 -6.11
CA GLU A 65 16.93 -13.74 -6.85
C GLU A 65 17.08 -15.21 -7.27
N LEU A 66 16.52 -15.58 -8.41
CA LEU A 66 17.04 -16.62 -9.26
C LEU A 66 18.16 -15.95 -10.05
N ASN A 67 19.24 -15.61 -9.35
CA ASN A 67 20.55 -15.46 -10.00
C ASN A 67 21.07 -16.90 -10.28
N PRO A 68 21.93 -17.04 -11.31
CA PRO A 68 22.03 -18.10 -12.31
C PRO A 68 22.55 -19.46 -11.84
#